data_AF-A0A1C0SBK2-F1
#
_entry.id   AF-A0A1C0SBK2-F1
#
_cell.length_a   1.000
_cell.length_b   1.000
_cell.length_c   1.000
_cell.angle_alpha   90.00
_cell.angle_beta   90.00
_cell.angle_gamma   90.00
#
_symmetry.space_group_name_H-M   'P 1'
#
loop_
_entity.id
_entity.type
_entity.pdbx_description
1 polymer ?
#
loop_
_entity_poly.entity_id
_entity_poly.type
_entity_poly.pdbx_seq_one_letter_code
_entity_poly.pdbx_strand_id
1 'polypeptide(L)' 'MARTSLQTAPADLQLLCAHAVAGTAQVDSTKVLPTSSRALDATSYSVDLDAGGRKFNCVVDSAGSVKSVTPV' A
#
# COMPACT_ATOMS: atom_id res chain seq x y z
N MET A 1 18.74 13.03 -17.84
CA MET A 1 18.05 12.58 -16.62
C MET A 1 16.73 11.93 -17.03
N ALA A 2 16.73 10.64 -17.41
CA ALA A 2 15.49 9.92 -17.61
C ALA A 2 14.87 9.73 -16.23
N ARG A 3 13.81 10.51 -15.92
CA ARG A 3 12.96 10.21 -14.79
C ARG A 3 12.35 8.85 -15.10
N THR A 4 12.92 7.79 -14.55
CA THR A 4 12.17 6.55 -14.37
C THR A 4 10.96 6.98 -13.58
N SER A 5 9.81 7.12 -14.23
CA SER A 5 8.53 7.28 -13.58
C SER A 5 8.26 5.95 -12.88
N LEU A 6 8.98 5.67 -11.79
CA LEU A 6 8.49 4.76 -10.77
C LEU A 6 7.18 5.40 -10.33
N GLN A 7 6.10 4.93 -10.92
CA GLN A 7 4.77 5.44 -10.70
C GLN A 7 4.41 4.98 -9.29
N THR A 8 4.82 5.76 -8.31
CA THR A 8 4.49 5.60 -6.90
C THR A 8 2.98 5.72 -6.78
N ALA A 9 2.35 4.90 -5.93
CA ALA A 9 0.92 5.00 -5.71
C ALA A 9 0.57 6.41 -5.20
N PRO A 10 -0.51 7.06 -5.68
CA PRO A 10 -1.02 8.28 -5.08
C PRO A 10 -1.21 8.12 -3.56
N ALA A 11 -0.98 9.18 -2.80
CA ALA A 11 -1.03 9.14 -1.34
C ALA A 11 -2.37 8.61 -0.79
N ASP A 12 -3.47 8.92 -1.49
CA ASP A 12 -4.80 8.43 -1.17
C ASP A 12 -4.90 6.89 -1.24
N LEU A 13 -4.36 6.28 -2.29
CA LEU A 13 -4.30 4.82 -2.41
C LEU A 13 -3.40 4.18 -1.35
N GLN A 14 -2.31 4.87 -0.96
CA GLN A 14 -1.45 4.40 0.12
C GLN A 14 -2.17 4.42 1.48
N LEU A 15 -2.94 5.47 1.77
CA LEU A 15 -3.75 5.57 2.98
C LEU A 15 -4.85 4.51 3.01
N LEU A 16 -5.49 4.26 1.86
CA LEU A 16 -6.51 3.23 1.72
C LEU A 16 -5.95 1.84 2.02
N CYS A 17 -4.73 1.55 1.55
CA CYS A 17 -3.99 0.35 1.94
C CYS A 17 -3.61 0.31 3.43
N ALA A 18 -3.26 1.44 4.04
CA ALA A 18 -2.99 1.52 5.48
C ALA A 18 -4.21 1.16 6.32
N HIS A 19 -5.40 1.65 5.95
CA HIS A 19 -6.64 1.29 6.61
C HIS A 19 -6.97 -0.20 6.45
N ALA A 20 -6.77 -0.77 5.26
CA ALA A 20 -7.02 -2.19 5.02
C ALA A 20 -6.08 -3.10 5.83
N VAL A 21 -4.78 -2.74 5.89
CA VAL A 21 -3.78 -3.43 6.73
C VAL A 21 -4.11 -3.28 8.21
N ALA A 22 -4.56 -2.11 8.67
CA ALA A 22 -4.94 -1.89 10.07
C ALA A 22 -6.03 -2.87 10.53
N GLY A 23 -7.05 -3.07 9.69
CA GLY A 23 -8.11 -4.05 9.94
C GLY A 23 -7.61 -5.50 10.01
N THR A 24 -6.70 -5.89 9.12
CA THR A 24 -6.14 -7.25 9.09
C THR A 24 -5.13 -7.51 10.21
N ALA A 25 -4.33 -6.51 10.56
CA ALA A 25 -3.35 -6.57 11.63
C ALA A 25 -3.97 -6.34 13.03
N GLN A 26 -5.25 -5.92 13.09
CA GLN A 26 -5.95 -5.52 14.31
C GLN A 26 -5.20 -4.44 15.10
N VAL A 27 -4.60 -3.49 14.39
CA VAL A 27 -3.93 -2.32 14.98
C VAL A 27 -4.64 -1.05 14.56
N ASP A 28 -4.38 0.04 15.29
CA ASP A 28 -4.85 1.35 14.89
C ASP A 28 -4.18 1.76 13.56
N SER A 29 -4.96 2.35 12.65
CA SER A 29 -4.46 2.79 11.35
C SER A 29 -3.32 3.82 11.44
N THR A 30 -3.23 4.60 12.52
CA THR A 30 -2.12 5.52 12.77
C THR A 30 -0.81 4.82 13.12
N LYS A 31 -0.87 3.51 13.42
CA LYS A 31 0.30 2.66 13.64
C LYS A 31 0.73 1.92 12.37
N VAL A 32 0.02 2.12 11.27
CA VAL A 32 0.37 1.56 9.96
C VAL A 32 1.09 2.61 9.14
N LEU A 33 2.34 2.34 8.80
CA LEU A 33 3.20 3.24 8.04
C LEU A 33 3.46 2.66 6.64
N PRO A 34 3.08 3.36 5.56
CA PRO A 34 3.56 3.03 4.23
C PRO A 34 5.08 3.18 4.20
N THR A 35 5.78 2.11 3.83
CA THR A 35 7.25 2.08 3.76
C THR A 35 7.77 2.22 2.35
N SER A 36 7.02 1.68 1.38
CA SER A 36 7.35 1.71 -0.04
C SER A 36 6.07 1.57 -0.86
N SER A 37 6.06 2.10 -2.07
CA SER A 37 5.03 1.73 -3.05
C SER A 37 5.59 1.74 -4.46
N ARG A 38 4.98 0.91 -5.31
CA ARG A 38 5.35 0.74 -6.72
C ARG A 38 4.13 0.41 -7.56
N ALA A 39 4.11 0.85 -8.81
CA ALA A 39 3.17 0.31 -9.78
C ALA A 39 3.48 -1.16 -10.07
N LEU A 40 2.43 -1.98 -10.13
CA LEU A 40 2.51 -3.36 -10.61
C LEU A 40 2.16 -3.42 -12.10
N ASP A 41 1.16 -2.64 -12.52
CA ASP A 41 0.71 -2.51 -13.90
C ASP A 41 0.11 -1.11 -14.14
N ALA A 42 -0.53 -0.89 -15.28
CA ALA A 42 -1.11 0.42 -15.65
C ALA A 42 -2.26 0.88 -14.72
N THR A 43 -2.87 -0.05 -14.01
CA THR A 43 -4.08 0.13 -13.20
C THR A 43 -3.93 -0.34 -11.76
N SER A 44 -2.78 -0.88 -11.36
CA SER A 44 -2.58 -1.46 -10.04
C SER A 44 -1.25 -1.05 -9.42
N TYR A 45 -1.26 -0.89 -8.10
CA TYR A 45 -0.11 -0.54 -7.29
C TYR A 45 0.05 -1.53 -6.14
N SER A 46 1.29 -1.78 -5.77
CA SER A 46 1.67 -2.49 -4.55
C SER A 46 2.22 -1.48 -3.57
N VAL A 47 1.69 -1.50 -2.35
CA VAL A 47 2.08 -0.65 -1.23
C VAL A 47 2.58 -1.57 -0.13
N ASP A 48 3.85 -1.43 0.23
CA ASP A 48 4.45 -2.15 1.34
C ASP A 48 4.26 -1.33 2.61
N LEU A 49 3.65 -1.90 3.64
CA LEU A 49 3.29 -1.24 4.88
C LEU A 49 3.89 -1.96 6.09
N ASP A 50 4.19 -1.19 7.13
CA ASP A 50 4.55 -1.69 8.44
C ASP A 50 3.43 -1.41 9.43
N ALA A 51 2.89 -2.45 10.05
CA ALA A 51 1.87 -2.35 11.08
C ALA A 51 2.47 -2.80 12.43
N GLY A 52 3.10 -1.86 13.13
CA GLY A 52 3.69 -2.12 14.45
C GLY A 52 4.82 -3.17 14.42
N GLY A 53 5.67 -3.14 13.40
CA GLY A 53 6.80 -4.06 13.21
C GLY A 53 6.49 -5.28 12.34
N ARG A 54 5.24 -5.46 11.92
CA ARG A 54 4.83 -6.52 10.98
C ARG A 54 4.72 -5.95 9.58
N LYS A 55 5.36 -6.60 8.60
CA LYS A 55 5.33 -6.16 7.20
C LYS A 55 4.12 -6.75 6.47
N PHE A 56 3.51 -5.92 5.65
CA PHE A 56 2.38 -6.26 4.81
C PHE A 56 2.61 -5.68 3.41
N ASN A 57 2.07 -6.37 2.42
CA ASN A 57 1.94 -5.87 1.07
C ASN A 57 0.45 -5.75 0.75
N CYS A 58 0.04 -4.58 0.31
CA CYS A 58 -1.31 -4.28 -0.13
C CYS A 58 -1.30 -4.00 -1.63
N VAL A 59 -2.15 -4.70 -2.38
CA VAL A 59 -2.38 -4.43 -3.79
C VAL A 59 -3.67 -3.65 -3.93
N VAL A 60 -3.60 -2.48 -4.55
CA VAL A 60 -4.72 -1.56 -4.75
C VAL A 60 -4.79 -1.13 -6.22
N ASP A 61 -5.99 -1.05 -6.77
CA ASP A 61 -6.18 -0.53 -8.12
C ASP A 61 -6.28 1.00 -8.15
N SER A 62 -6.13 1.57 -9.35
CA SER A 62 -6.24 3.01 -9.59
C SER A 62 -7.65 3.57 -9.37
N ALA A 63 -8.65 2.69 -9.17
CA ALA A 63 -10.01 3.06 -8.82
C ALA A 63 -10.25 3.09 -7.30
N GLY A 64 -9.24 2.79 -6.48
CA GLY A 64 -9.36 2.82 -5.02
C GLY A 64 -9.86 1.51 -4.40
N SER A 65 -9.80 0.40 -5.12
CA SER A 65 -10.20 -0.91 -4.59
C SER A 65 -8.99 -1.74 -4.16
N VAL A 66 -8.96 -2.18 -2.91
CA VAL A 66 -7.95 -3.13 -2.41
C VAL A 66 -8.23 -4.51 -3.00
N LYS A 67 -7.30 -5.02 -3.80
CA LYS A 67 -7.36 -6.37 -4.38
C LYS A 67 -6.88 -7.44 -3.41
N SER A 68 -5.83 -7.13 -2.65
CA SER A 68 -5.30 -8.07 -1.66
C SER A 68 -4.51 -7.35 -0.57
N VAL A 69 -4.49 -7.97 0.61
CA VAL A 69 -3.61 -7.62 1.71
C VAL A 69 -2.97 -8.90 2.21
N THR A 70 -1.65 -8.98 2.15
CA THR A 70 -0.89 -10.17 2.52
C THR A 70 0.25 -9.80 3.46
N PRO A 71 0.45 -10.51 4.57
CA PRO A 71 1.68 -10.41 5.36
C PRO A 71 2.90 -10.77 4.50
N VAL A 72 4.04 -10.11 4.76
CA VAL A 72 5.33 -10.37 4.10
C VAL A 72 6.31 -10.98 5.09
#